data_AF-A0A357VMQ1-F1
#
_entry.id   AF-A0A357VMQ1-F1
#
_cell.length_a   1.000
_cell.length_b   1.000
_cell.length_c   1.000
_cell.angle_alpha   90.00
_cell.angle_beta   90.00
_cell.angle_gamma   90.00
#
_symmetry.space_group_name_H-M   'P 1'
#
loop_
_entity.id
_entity.type
_entity.pdbx_description
1 polymer ?
#
loop_
_entity_poly.entity_id
_entity_poly.type
_entity_poly.pdbx_seq_one_letter_code
_entity_poly.pdbx_strand_id
1 'polypeptide(L)' 'MVGIVLVSHSRKIVEGVFELVNQMTRGKVPIGIAGGTPDGRLGTDAAEIVEQVKKVDRG' A
#
# COMPACT_ATOMS: atom_id res chain seq x y z
N MET A 1 -0.42 -9.59 -14.85
CA MET A 1 0.60 -8.61 -14.41
C MET A 1 0.58 -8.60 -12.89
N VAL A 2 1.71 -8.55 -12.18
CA VAL A 2 1.70 -8.63 -10.71
C VAL A 2 1.48 -7.25 -10.09
N GLY A 3 0.47 -7.11 -9.22
CA GLY A 3 0.27 -5.95 -8.36
C GLY A 3 0.97 -6.14 -7.00
N ILE A 4 1.42 -5.05 -6.39
CA ILE A 4 2.10 -5.05 -5.10
C ILE A 4 1.27 -4.26 -4.08
N VAL A 5 1.13 -4.78 -2.86
CA VAL A 5 0.57 -4.02 -1.74
C VAL A 5 1.64 -3.89 -0.66
N LEU A 6 1.97 -2.66 -0.29
CA LEU A 6 2.84 -2.36 0.83
C LEU A 6 2.01 -2.34 2.11
N VAL A 7 2.42 -3.09 3.13
CA VAL A 7 1.70 -3.19 4.42
C VAL A 7 2.64 -2.82 5.56
N SER A 8 2.19 -1.95 6.46
CA SER A 8 2.94 -1.57 7.66
C SER A 8 2.01 -1.29 8.83
N HIS A 9 2.53 -1.35 10.05
CA HIS A 9 1.81 -0.85 11.22
C HIS A 9 1.72 0.68 11.23
N SER A 10 2.52 1.39 10.42
CA SER A 10 2.60 2.85 10.40
C SER A 10 2.25 3.39 9.03
N ARG A 11 1.26 4.29 8.97
CA ARG A 11 0.90 5.06 7.77
C ARG A 11 2.11 5.80 7.19
N LYS A 12 2.89 6.46 8.04
CA LYS A 12 4.07 7.25 7.61
C LYS A 12 5.12 6.40 6.92
N ILE A 13 5.33 5.16 7.39
CA ILE A 13 6.32 4.25 6.77
C ILE A 13 5.84 3.82 5.39
N VAL A 14 4.58 3.39 5.28
CA VAL A 14 4.07 2.88 3.99
C VAL A 14 4.03 3.98 2.92
N GLU A 15 3.69 5.22 3.31
CA GLU A 15 3.72 6.40 2.44
C GLU A 15 5.13 6.72 1.96
N GLY A 16 6.12 6.77 2.87
CA GLY A 16 7.50 7.06 2.50
C GLY A 16 8.12 6.00 1.60
N VAL A 17 7.83 4.71 1.85
CA VAL A 17 8.28 3.62 0.98
C VAL A 17 7.61 3.70 -0.39
N PHE A 18 6.30 3.99 -0.44
CA PHE A 18 5.58 4.17 -1.69
C PHE A 18 6.17 5.30 -2.53
N GLU A 19 6.48 6.44 -1.93
CA GLU A 19 7.10 7.57 -2.61
C GLU A 19 8.41 7.16 -3.30
N LEU A 20 9.30 6.49 -2.56
CA LEU A 20 10.58 6.00 -3.09
C LEU A 20 10.37 4.99 -4.23
N VAL A 21 9.54 3.97 -4.02
CA VAL A 21 9.35 2.90 -5.01
C VAL A 21 8.63 3.42 -6.26
N ASN A 22 7.69 4.36 -6.10
CA ASN A 22 6.98 4.95 -7.23
C ASN A 22 7.92 5.79 -8.12
N GLN A 23 8.90 6.48 -7.54
CA GLN A 23 9.95 7.18 -8.32
C GLN A 23 10.80 6.18 -9.15
N MET A 24 11.17 5.04 -8.56
CA MET A 24 11.96 4.01 -9.26
C MET A 24 11.17 3.31 -10.38
N THR A 25 9.91 2.98 -10.12
CA THR A 25 9.04 2.24 -11.06
C THR A 25 8.42 3.14 -12.12
N ARG A 26 8.44 4.47 -11.92
CA ARG A 26 7.82 5.48 -12.79
C ARG A 26 6.35 5.16 -13.08
N GLY A 27 5.61 4.67 -12.08
CA GLY A 27 4.19 4.32 -12.17
C GLY A 27 3.87 3.09 -13.05
N LYS A 28 4.87 2.34 -13.51
CA LYS A 28 4.66 1.17 -14.38
C LYS A 28 4.18 -0.07 -13.62
N VAL A 29 4.44 -0.13 -12.32
CA VAL A 29 4.02 -1.23 -11.44
C VAL A 29 2.79 -0.77 -10.65
N PRO A 30 1.68 -1.51 -10.63
CA PRO A 30 0.53 -1.20 -9.79
C PRO A 30 0.91 -1.42 -8.32
N ILE A 31 0.87 -0.36 -7.51
CA ILE A 31 1.23 -0.40 -6.10
C ILE A 31 0.12 0.25 -5.27
N GLY A 32 -0.32 -0.46 -4.24
CA GLY A 32 -1.27 0.00 -3.23
C GLY A 32 -0.59 0.06 -1.86
N ILE A 33 -1.15 0.85 -0.95
CA ILE A 33 -0.61 1.02 0.40
C ILE A 33 -1.69 0.78 1.46
N ALA A 34 -1.33 0.01 2.48
CA ALA A 34 -2.15 -0.15 3.67
C ALA A 34 -1.28 0.06 4.91
N GLY A 35 -1.71 0.92 5.82
CA GLY A 35 -0.87 1.26 6.96
C GLY A 35 -1.57 1.96 8.11
N GLY A 36 -1.33 1.45 9.32
CA GLY A 36 -2.02 1.90 10.51
C GLY A 36 -3.43 1.32 10.62
N THR A 37 -4.11 1.71 11.68
CA THR A 37 -5.54 1.46 11.89
C THR A 37 -6.39 2.59 11.26
N PRO A 38 -7.71 2.40 11.08
CA PRO A 38 -8.60 3.43 10.52
C PRO A 38 -8.63 4.74 11.32
N ASP A 39 -8.37 4.66 12.63
CA ASP A 39 -8.28 5.81 13.55
C ASP A 39 -6.88 6.44 13.60
N GLY A 40 -5.97 6.04 12.70
CA GLY A 40 -4.66 6.65 12.51
C GLY A 40 -3.58 6.21 13.51
N ARG A 41 -3.86 5.21 14.35
CA ARG A 41 -2.86 4.64 15.28
C ARG A 41 -1.95 3.64 14.57
N LEU A 42 -0.92 3.21 15.30
CA LEU A 42 -0.13 2.06 14.89
C LEU A 42 -0.98 0.78 14.98
N GLY A 43 -0.95 -0.02 13.92
CA GLY A 43 -1.73 -1.25 13.81
C GLY A 43 -2.05 -1.58 12.37
N THR A 44 -2.97 -2.51 12.16
CA THR A 44 -3.29 -3.02 10.84
C THR A 44 -4.79 -2.94 10.60
N ASP A 45 -5.16 -2.45 9.42
CA ASP A 45 -6.51 -2.53 8.89
C ASP A 45 -6.60 -3.61 7.80
N ALA A 46 -7.23 -4.74 8.13
CA ALA A 46 -7.43 -5.82 7.18
C ALA A 46 -8.39 -5.43 6.03
N ALA A 47 -9.33 -4.52 6.27
CA ALA A 47 -10.25 -4.06 5.23
C ALA A 47 -9.50 -3.21 4.19
N GLU A 48 -8.64 -2.28 4.63
CA GLU A 48 -7.78 -1.49 3.74
C GLU A 48 -6.87 -2.40 2.91
N ILE A 49 -6.26 -3.44 3.52
CA ILE A 49 -5.43 -4.40 2.78
C ILE A 49 -6.23 -5.06 1.65
N VAL A 50 -7.42 -5.60 1.96
CA VAL A 50 -8.27 -6.26 0.97
C VAL A 50 -8.69 -5.30 -0.15
N GLU A 51 -9.03 -4.05 0.20
CA GLU A 51 -9.35 -3.01 -0.77
C GLU A 51 -8.17 -2.73 -1.71
N GLN A 52 -6.97 -2.56 -1.17
CA GLN A 52 -5.78 -2.30 -1.99
C GLN A 52 -5.41 -3.48 -2.88
N VAL A 53 -5.54 -4.71 -2.39
CA VAL A 53 -5.32 -5.91 -3.21
C VAL A 53 -6.26 -5.88 -4.42
N LYS A 54 -7.55 -5.66 -4.21
CA LYS A 54 -8.54 -5.55 -5.30
C LYS A 54 -8.21 -4.41 -6.27
N LYS A 55 -7.68 -3.29 -5.76
CA LYS A 55 -7.33 -2.11 -6.55
C LYS A 55 -6.11 -2.33 -7.45
N VAL A 56 -5.13 -3.11 -7.01
CA VAL A 56 -3.88 -3.37 -7.77
C VAL A 56 -3.93 -4.64 -8.61
N ASP A 57 -4.94 -5.49 -8.38
CA ASP A 57 -5.23 -6.64 -9.21
C ASP A 57 -5.59 -6.22 -10.65
N ARG A 58 -5.00 -6.90 -11.64
CA ARG A 58 -5.17 -6.61 -13.08
C ARG A 58 -5.54 -7.86 -13.89
N GLY A 59 -6.19 -8.83 -13.24
CA GLY A 59 -6.69 -10.06 -13.86
C GLY A 59 -5.83 -11.28 -13.59
#